data_AF-A0A392N0R0-F1
#
_entry.id   AF-A0A392N0R0-F1
#
_cell.length_a   1.000
_cell.length_b   1.000
_cell.length_c   1.000
_cell.angle_alpha   90.00
_cell.angle_beta   90.00
_cell.angle_gamma   90.00
#
_symmetry.space_group_name_H-M   'P 1'
#
loop_
_entity.id
_entity.type
_entity.pdbx_description
1 polymer ?
#
loop_
_entity_poly.entity_id
_entity_poly.type
_entity_poly.pdbx_seq_one_letter_code
_entity_poly.pdbx_strand_id
1 'polypeptide(L)'
;MWSFASIVFELATGDMLFTPKGGQGFSEDEDHLALMMELLGKMPRKIATSGAMSKDYFDRHGDLKRIRRLKYLPLDKLLIDRYKFSANDAHEFSAFLSPLFDFAPEKRPTARQCLQHPWLNCKESTPNEMRNESTVEKVNVGMSNLKIKVGK
;
A
#
# COMPACT_ATOMS: atom_id res chain seq x y z
N MET A 1 13.16 1.65 -6.81
CA MET A 1 11.90 0.90 -6.62
C MET A 1 11.67 0.55 -5.16
N TRP A 2 12.56 -0.16 -4.47
CA TRP A 2 12.42 -0.43 -3.04
C TRP A 2 12.20 0.84 -2.21
N SER A 3 13.11 1.82 -2.33
CA SER A 3 12.98 3.10 -1.62
C SER A 3 11.71 3.86 -1.99
N PHE A 4 11.26 3.74 -3.23
CA PHE A 4 9.99 4.34 -3.68
C PHE A 4 8.81 3.70 -2.96
N ALA A 5 8.77 2.37 -2.84
CA ALA A 5 7.72 1.67 -2.10
C ALA A 5 7.72 2.05 -0.61
N SER A 6 8.90 2.23 0.01
CA SER A 6 9.01 2.74 1.37
C SER A 6 8.43 4.16 1.51
N ILE A 7 8.72 5.05 0.57
CA ILE A 7 8.15 6.41 0.54
C ILE A 7 6.63 6.38 0.35
N VAL A 8 6.13 5.55 -0.56
CA VAL A 8 4.68 5.41 -0.79
C VAL A 8 3.97 4.93 0.47
N PHE A 9 4.55 3.96 1.19
CA PHE A 9 4.03 3.51 2.47
C PHE A 9 4.02 4.64 3.51
N GLU A 10 5.13 5.38 3.62
CA GLU A 10 5.27 6.50 4.56
C GLU A 10 4.26 7.60 4.26
N LEU A 11 4.02 7.93 2.99
CA LEU A 11 3.00 8.91 2.59
C LEU A 11 1.57 8.45 2.92
N ALA A 12 1.29 7.15 2.79
CA ALA A 12 -0.03 6.60 3.06
C ALA A 12 -0.34 6.48 4.56
N THR A 13 0.67 6.29 5.39
CA THR A 13 0.51 5.96 6.82
C THR A 13 0.99 7.04 7.78
N GLY A 14 1.90 7.92 7.33
CA GLY A 14 2.61 8.89 8.16
C GLY A 14 3.83 8.33 8.88
N ASP A 15 4.11 7.03 8.76
CA ASP A 15 5.18 6.33 9.49
C ASP A 15 6.23 5.71 8.57
N MET A 16 7.47 5.68 9.04
CA MET A 16 8.53 4.93 8.37
C MET A 16 8.24 3.43 8.41
N LEU A 17 8.26 2.77 7.24
CA LEU A 17 8.00 1.33 7.12
C LEU A 17 8.97 0.46 7.93
N PHE A 18 10.26 0.82 7.91
CA PHE A 18 11.31 0.11 8.63
C PHE A 18 11.99 1.07 9.59
N THR A 19 11.90 0.77 10.88
CA THR A 19 12.54 1.54 11.96
C THR A 19 13.46 0.60 12.74
N PRO A 20 14.63 0.24 12.16
CA PRO A 20 15.53 -0.71 12.79
C PRO A 20 16.10 -0.15 14.10
N LYS A 21 16.35 -1.03 15.05
CA LYS A 21 16.88 -0.69 16.36
C LYS A 21 18.12 -1.51 16.65
N GLY A 22 19.15 -0.86 17.18
CA GLY A 22 20.27 -1.57 17.79
C GLY A 22 19.85 -2.21 19.11
N GLY A 23 20.31 -3.43 19.38
CA GLY A 23 20.02 -4.16 20.61
C GLY A 23 21.26 -4.86 21.18
N GLN A 24 21.16 -5.36 22.42
CA GLN A 24 22.19 -6.25 22.95
C GLN A 24 22.14 -7.58 22.19
N GLY A 25 23.16 -7.83 21.38
CA GLY A 25 23.32 -9.10 20.68
C GLY A 25 22.82 -9.11 19.23
N PHE A 26 22.48 -7.98 18.62
CA PHE A 26 22.31 -7.84 17.17
C PHE A 26 22.56 -6.38 16.73
N SER A 27 22.99 -6.18 15.49
CA SER A 27 23.20 -4.84 14.94
C SER A 27 21.91 -4.27 14.36
N GLU A 28 21.89 -2.95 14.13
CA GLU A 28 20.79 -2.27 13.44
C GLU A 28 20.56 -2.86 12.04
N ASP A 29 21.61 -3.23 11.31
CA ASP A 29 21.48 -3.91 10.01
C ASP A 29 20.78 -5.27 10.12
N GLU A 30 21.08 -6.06 11.17
CA GLU A 30 20.46 -7.37 11.35
C GLU A 30 18.98 -7.22 11.73
N ASP A 31 18.64 -6.22 12.54
CA ASP A 31 17.26 -5.87 12.85
C ASP A 31 16.52 -5.38 11.60
N HIS A 32 17.17 -4.59 10.75
CA HIS A 32 16.59 -4.16 9.48
C HIS A 32 16.27 -5.36 8.58
N LEU A 33 17.20 -6.31 8.45
CA LEU A 33 16.96 -7.56 7.72
C LEU A 33 15.82 -8.39 8.34
N ALA A 34 15.71 -8.42 9.66
CA ALA A 34 14.61 -9.07 10.36
C ALA A 34 13.26 -8.41 10.02
N LEU A 35 13.16 -7.09 10.10
CA LEU A 35 11.95 -6.34 9.75
C LEU A 35 11.53 -6.57 8.30
N MET A 36 12.49 -6.60 7.36
CA MET A 36 12.22 -6.94 5.96
C MET A 36 11.63 -8.35 5.85
N MET A 37 12.18 -9.34 6.56
CA MET A 37 11.70 -10.72 6.53
C MET A 37 10.37 -10.93 7.27
N GLU A 38 10.10 -10.17 8.33
CA GLU A 38 8.82 -10.20 9.05
C GLU A 38 7.67 -9.71 8.17
N LEU A 39 7.91 -8.65 7.39
CA LEU A 39 6.92 -8.06 6.50
C LEU A 39 6.71 -8.87 5.22
N LEU A 40 7.80 -9.34 4.60
CA LEU A 40 7.80 -9.90 3.24
C LEU A 40 7.95 -11.43 3.20
N GLY A 41 8.17 -12.04 4.36
CA GLY A 41 8.47 -13.46 4.49
C GLY A 41 9.96 -13.78 4.33
N LYS A 42 10.27 -15.07 4.34
CA LYS A 42 11.66 -15.56 4.32
C LYS A 42 12.38 -15.12 3.04
N MET A 43 13.54 -14.47 3.21
CA MET A 43 14.41 -14.10 2.10
C MET A 43 14.86 -15.36 1.33
N PRO A 44 14.81 -15.37 -0.02
CA PRO A 44 15.31 -16.48 -0.81
C PRO A 44 16.78 -16.75 -0.49
N ARG A 45 17.13 -18.01 -0.19
CA ARG A 45 18.48 -18.40 0.21
C ARG A 45 19.57 -17.85 -0.71
N LYS A 46 19.35 -17.89 -2.03
CA LYS A 46 20.32 -17.38 -3.02
C LYS A 46 20.67 -15.91 -2.77
N ILE A 47 19.66 -15.08 -2.46
CA ILE A 47 19.84 -13.65 -2.16
C ILE A 47 20.49 -13.47 -0.78
N ALA A 48 19.98 -14.20 0.22
CA ALA A 48 20.50 -14.14 1.59
C ALA A 48 22.00 -14.47 1.65
N THR A 49 22.45 -15.47 0.87
CA THR A 49 23.85 -15.96 0.87
C THR A 49 24.77 -15.28 -0.13
N SER A 50 24.27 -14.45 -1.05
CA SER A 50 25.10 -13.85 -2.11
C SER A 50 25.81 -12.57 -1.71
N GLY A 51 25.39 -11.90 -0.64
CA GLY A 51 25.98 -10.64 -0.20
C GLY A 51 27.40 -10.79 0.35
N ALA A 52 28.26 -9.78 0.14
CA ALA A 52 29.63 -9.77 0.67
C ALA A 52 29.67 -9.93 2.21
N MET A 53 28.76 -9.25 2.90
CA MET A 53 28.59 -9.30 4.36
C MET A 53 27.60 -10.38 4.82
N SER A 54 27.11 -11.23 3.91
CA SER A 54 26.08 -12.24 4.22
C SER A 54 26.47 -13.12 5.41
N LYS A 55 27.74 -13.50 5.50
CA LYS A 55 28.27 -14.36 6.56
C LYS A 55 28.12 -13.76 7.95
N ASP A 56 27.95 -12.45 8.09
CA ASP A 56 27.81 -11.80 9.40
C ASP A 56 26.37 -11.81 9.92
N TYR A 57 25.39 -11.97 9.01
CA TYR A 57 23.96 -11.89 9.31
C TYR A 57 23.24 -13.22 9.13
N PHE A 58 23.56 -14.00 8.09
CA PHE A 58 22.85 -15.22 7.71
C PHE A 58 23.66 -16.49 7.94
N ASP A 59 22.96 -17.57 8.29
CA ASP A 59 23.51 -18.92 8.29
C ASP A 59 23.52 -19.55 6.88
N ARG A 60 23.97 -20.81 6.79
CA ARG A 60 24.02 -21.55 5.51
C ARG A 60 22.64 -21.84 4.90
N HIS A 61 21.58 -21.76 5.70
CA HIS A 61 20.19 -22.00 5.31
C HIS A 61 19.47 -20.69 4.89
N GLY A 62 20.10 -19.54 5.10
CA GLY A 62 19.54 -18.22 4.80
C GLY A 62 18.68 -17.67 5.94
N ASP A 63 18.86 -18.18 7.16
CA ASP A 63 18.19 -17.69 8.36
C ASP A 63 19.12 -16.74 9.14
N LEU A 64 18.54 -15.75 9.82
CA LEU A 64 19.33 -14.80 10.61
C LEU A 64 19.97 -15.49 11.82
N LYS A 65 21.24 -15.18 12.07
CA LYS A 65 22.06 -15.86 13.09
C LYS A 65 21.60 -15.54 14.50
N ARG A 66 21.36 -14.24 14.77
CA ARG A 66 21.09 -13.73 16.12
C ARG A 66 19.59 -13.57 16.34
N ILE A 67 18.84 -13.14 15.33
CA ILE A 67 17.37 -13.00 15.39
C ILE A 67 16.68 -14.26 14.85
N ARG A 68 16.48 -15.27 15.71
CA ARG A 68 15.89 -16.56 15.31
C ARG A 68 14.36 -16.62 15.33
N ARG A 69 13.70 -15.66 15.96
CA ARG A 69 12.24 -15.63 16.14
C ARG A 69 11.68 -14.39 15.47
N LEU A 70 11.32 -14.53 14.21
CA LEU A 70 10.65 -13.49 13.42
C LEU A 70 9.14 -13.52 13.69
N LYS A 71 8.57 -12.34 13.93
CA LYS A 71 7.12 -12.12 14.07
C LYS A 71 6.55 -11.70 12.74
N TYR A 72 6.14 -12.67 11.94
CA TYR A 72 5.57 -12.39 10.62
C TYR A 72 4.29 -11.56 10.73
N LEU A 73 4.29 -10.41 10.07
CA LEU A 73 3.15 -9.52 9.95
C LEU A 73 3.10 -9.03 8.50
N PRO A 74 2.40 -9.76 7.61
CA PRO A 74 2.23 -9.37 6.22
C PRO A 74 1.67 -7.96 6.07
N LEU A 75 2.03 -7.29 4.97
CA LEU A 75 1.71 -5.88 4.72
C LEU A 75 0.21 -5.58 4.76
N ASP A 76 -0.64 -6.43 4.17
CA ASP A 76 -2.09 -6.31 4.21
C ASP A 76 -2.63 -6.34 5.66
N LYS A 77 -2.17 -7.29 6.47
CA LYS A 77 -2.55 -7.37 7.90
C LYS A 77 -2.03 -6.19 8.70
N LEU A 78 -0.80 -5.74 8.43
CA LEU A 78 -0.23 -4.54 9.06
C LEU A 78 -1.15 -3.33 8.81
N LEU A 79 -1.57 -3.12 7.57
CA LEU A 79 -2.43 -2.00 7.17
C LEU A 79 -3.81 -2.06 7.84
N ILE A 80 -4.42 -3.25 7.94
CA ILE A 80 -5.72 -3.43 8.59
C ILE A 80 -5.59 -3.26 10.11
N ASP A 81 -4.66 -3.97 10.74
CA ASP A 81 -4.59 -4.08 12.20
C ASP A 81 -4.05 -2.80 12.84
N ARG A 82 -3.00 -2.19 12.25
CA ARG A 82 -2.36 -0.98 12.79
C ARG A 82 -2.97 0.30 12.25
N TYR A 83 -3.16 0.37 10.95
CA TYR A 83 -3.56 1.61 10.27
C TYR A 83 -5.05 1.70 9.95
N LYS A 84 -5.83 0.66 10.29
CA LYS A 84 -7.30 0.63 10.15
C LYS A 84 -7.78 0.85 8.71
N PHE A 85 -6.97 0.44 7.73
CA PHE A 85 -7.43 0.37 6.33
C PHE A 85 -8.61 -0.60 6.22
N SER A 86 -9.51 -0.32 5.27
CA SER A 86 -10.51 -1.31 4.88
C SER A 86 -9.80 -2.53 4.27
N ALA A 87 -10.40 -3.71 4.37
CA ALA A 87 -9.79 -4.93 3.83
C ALA A 87 -9.53 -4.83 2.31
N ASN A 88 -10.39 -4.11 1.58
CA ASN A 88 -10.23 -3.91 0.14
C ASN A 88 -9.05 -2.97 -0.16
N ASP A 89 -8.99 -1.81 0.50
CA ASP A 89 -7.91 -0.83 0.27
C ASP A 89 -6.55 -1.40 0.69
N ALA A 90 -6.51 -2.12 1.81
CA ALA A 90 -5.29 -2.80 2.27
C ALA A 90 -4.81 -3.84 1.25
N HIS A 91 -5.73 -4.63 0.68
CA HIS A 91 -5.40 -5.62 -0.32
C HIS A 91 -4.91 -4.97 -1.63
N GLU A 92 -5.59 -3.94 -2.14
CA GLU A 92 -5.18 -3.26 -3.37
C GLU A 92 -3.85 -2.52 -3.22
N PHE A 93 -3.65 -1.85 -2.08
CA PHE A 93 -2.40 -1.17 -1.76
C PHE A 93 -1.24 -2.15 -1.58
N SER A 94 -1.48 -3.25 -0.85
CA SER A 94 -0.50 -4.32 -0.71
C SER A 94 -0.15 -4.95 -2.06
N ALA A 95 -1.14 -5.21 -2.92
CA ALA A 95 -0.91 -5.75 -4.26
C ALA A 95 -0.03 -4.83 -5.13
N PHE A 96 -0.14 -3.51 -4.97
CA PHE A 96 0.75 -2.56 -5.62
C PHE A 96 2.18 -2.58 -5.05
N LEU A 97 2.33 -2.64 -3.73
CA LEU A 97 3.63 -2.54 -3.05
C LEU A 97 4.42 -3.86 -3.02
N SER A 98 3.78 -5.02 -2.91
CA SER A 98 4.47 -6.31 -2.76
C SER A 98 5.50 -6.60 -3.86
N PRO A 99 5.21 -6.38 -5.16
CA PRO A 99 6.19 -6.60 -6.23
C PRO A 99 7.40 -5.66 -6.15
N LEU A 100 7.23 -4.45 -5.60
CA LEU A 100 8.31 -3.47 -5.43
C LEU A 100 9.31 -3.87 -4.35
N PHE A 101 8.84 -4.67 -3.40
CA PHE A 101 9.61 -5.22 -2.29
C PHE A 101 10.14 -6.64 -2.56
N ASP A 102 10.19 -7.12 -3.80
CA ASP A 102 10.84 -8.41 -4.08
C ASP A 102 12.33 -8.36 -3.68
N PHE A 103 12.82 -9.37 -2.97
CA PHE A 103 14.22 -9.45 -2.56
C PHE A 103 15.17 -9.54 -3.76
N ALA A 104 14.73 -10.16 -4.86
CA ALA A 104 15.47 -10.25 -6.12
C ALA A 104 15.27 -8.96 -6.93
N PRO A 105 16.30 -8.11 -7.11
CA PRO A 105 16.16 -6.84 -7.80
C PRO A 105 15.62 -6.96 -9.22
N GLU A 106 15.96 -8.05 -9.92
CA GLU A 106 15.55 -8.35 -11.30
C GLU A 106 14.05 -8.66 -11.45
N LYS A 107 13.37 -9.02 -10.35
CA LYS A 107 11.93 -9.28 -10.34
C LYS A 107 11.09 -8.02 -10.07
N ARG A 108 11.73 -6.95 -9.59
CA ARG A 108 11.02 -5.71 -9.27
C ARG A 108 10.54 -5.04 -10.56
N PRO A 109 9.29 -4.58 -10.64
CA PRO A 109 8.80 -3.87 -11.80
C PRO A 109 9.52 -2.52 -11.94
N THR A 110 9.69 -2.09 -13.19
CA THR A 110 10.17 -0.74 -13.52
C THR A 110 9.11 0.32 -13.19
N ALA A 111 9.51 1.57 -13.00
CA ALA A 111 8.58 2.67 -12.76
C ALA A 111 7.51 2.79 -13.86
N ARG A 112 7.88 2.56 -15.12
CA ARG A 112 6.94 2.55 -16.26
C ARG A 112 5.86 1.47 -16.12
N GLN A 113 6.22 0.28 -15.63
CA GLN A 113 5.26 -0.80 -15.37
C GLN A 113 4.37 -0.46 -14.18
N CYS A 114 4.91 0.17 -13.13
CA CYS A 114 4.13 0.59 -11.97
C CYS A 114 3.01 1.58 -12.34
N LEU A 115 3.26 2.52 -13.27
CA LEU A 115 2.25 3.46 -13.76
C LEU A 115 1.04 2.78 -14.43
N GLN A 116 1.19 1.54 -14.87
CA GLN A 116 0.09 0.78 -15.47
C GLN A 116 -0.74 0.04 -14.41
N HIS A 117 -0.31 0.04 -13.14
CA HIS A 117 -0.98 -0.71 -12.10
C HIS A 117 -2.39 -0.16 -11.83
N PRO A 118 -3.43 -1.02 -11.70
CA PRO A 118 -4.81 -0.59 -11.49
C PRO A 118 -4.99 0.35 -10.29
N TRP A 119 -4.24 0.12 -9.21
CA TRP A 119 -4.28 0.95 -8.01
C TRP A 119 -3.97 2.44 -8.28
N LEU A 120 -3.06 2.76 -9.21
CA LEU A 120 -2.79 4.15 -9.62
C LEU A 120 -3.76 4.66 -10.67
N ASN A 121 -4.37 3.76 -11.43
CA ASN A 121 -5.29 4.06 -12.52
C ASN A 121 -6.76 3.88 -12.11
N CYS A 122 -7.05 3.91 -10.81
CA CYS A 122 -8.43 3.96 -10.32
C CYS A 122 -9.11 5.13 -11.01
N LYS A 123 -9.95 4.79 -12.00
CA LYS A 123 -10.76 5.74 -12.74
C LYS A 123 -11.47 6.56 -11.68
N GLU A 124 -11.35 7.88 -11.78
CA GLU A 124 -12.28 8.79 -11.12
C GLU A 124 -13.68 8.23 -11.41
N SER A 125 -14.28 7.59 -10.41
CA SER A 125 -15.71 7.40 -10.43
C SER A 125 -16.25 8.82 -10.43
N THR A 126 -16.73 9.25 -11.58
CA THR A 126 -17.55 10.44 -11.81
C THR A 126 -18.25 10.86 -10.52
N PRO A 127 -18.23 12.16 -10.13
CA PRO A 127 -18.97 12.62 -8.97
C PRO A 127 -20.43 12.18 -9.14
N ASN A 128 -20.86 11.21 -8.31
CA ASN A 128 -22.25 10.84 -8.27
C ASN A 128 -22.96 11.97 -7.53
N GLU A 129 -23.45 12.96 -8.28
CA GLU A 129 -24.44 13.93 -7.83
C GLU A 129 -25.70 13.18 -7.38
N MET A 130 -25.67 12.56 -6.21
CA MET A 130 -26.88 12.19 -5.48
C MET A 130 -27.21 13.34 -4.53
N ARG A 131 -27.82 14.35 -5.14
CA ARG A 131 -28.60 15.40 -4.51
C ARG A 131 -29.75 14.74 -3.75
N ASN A 132 -29.59 14.52 -2.45
CA ASN A 132 -30.68 14.09 -1.58
C ASN A 132 -31.72 15.22 -1.46
N GLU A 133 -32.85 14.97 -2.12
CA GLU A 133 -34.25 15.30 -1.77
C GLU A 133 -34.49 16.41 -0.72
N SER A 134 -34.80 17.61 -1.20
CA SER A 134 -35.77 18.49 -0.55
C SER A 134 -37.14 18.21 -1.16
N THR A 135 -38.01 17.57 -0.39
CA THR A 135 -39.42 17.32 -0.66
C THR A 135 -40.12 18.61 -1.05
N VAL A 136 -40.50 18.76 -2.32
CA VAL A 136 -41.50 19.75 -2.74
C VAL A 136 -42.56 19.01 -3.53
N GLU A 137 -43.69 18.82 -2.88
CA GLU A 137 -44.92 18.29 -3.44
C GLU A 137 -45.31 19.10 -4.69
N LYS A 138 -45.37 18.41 -5.84
CA LYS A 138 -46.00 18.97 -7.04
C LYS A 138 -47.52 18.90 -6.86
N VAL A 139 -48.12 19.99 -6.38
CA VAL A 139 -49.57 20.19 -6.48
C VAL A 139 -49.88 20.56 -7.93
N ASN A 140 -50.49 19.62 -8.64
CA ASN A 140 -50.94 19.79 -10.02
C ASN A 140 -52.32 20.48 -9.99
N VAL A 141 -52.38 21.79 -10.25
CA VAL A 141 -53.63 22.48 -10.54
C VAL A 141 -53.48 23.21 -11.87
N GLY A 142 -54.15 22.65 -12.88
CA GLY A 142 -54.34 23.35 -14.14
C GLY A 142 -55.27 24.55 -13.94
N MET A 143 -54.91 25.67 -14.57
CA MET A 143 -55.89 26.66 -14.98
C MET A 143 -55.43 27.34 -16.27
N SER A 144 -56.34 27.23 -17.22
CA SER A 144 -56.35 27.68 -18.60
C SER A 144 -56.25 29.21 -18.79
N ASN A 145 -55.69 29.57 -19.94
CA ASN A 145 -55.93 30.79 -20.74
C ASN A 145 -55.59 32.15 -20.11
N LEU A 146 -54.58 32.83 -20.66
CA LEU A 146 -54.68 34.27 -20.97
C LEU A 146 -53.62 34.71 -21.99
N LYS A 147 -54.11 35.14 -23.16
CA LYS A 147 -53.36 35.83 -24.22
C LYS A 147 -52.99 37.24 -23.74
N ILE A 148 -51.73 37.66 -23.91
CA ILE A 148 -51.38 39.10 -23.91
C ILE A 148 -50.51 39.42 -25.14
N LYS A 149 -50.90 40.51 -25.79
CA LYS A 149 -50.50 41.02 -27.10
C LYS A 149 -49.07 41.55 -27.15
N VAL A 150 -48.42 41.32 -28.29
CA VAL A 150 -47.24 42.07 -28.78
C VAL A 150 -47.69 43.47 -29.22
N GLY A 151 -46.98 44.50 -28.76
CA GLY A 151 -47.12 45.88 -29.21
C GLY A 151 -45.74 46.45 -29.53
N LYS A 152 -45.66 47.00 -30.75
CA LYS A 152 -44.52 47.58 -31.50
C LYS A 152 -43.37 48.18 -30.71
#